data_AF-M9U659-F1
#
_entry.id   AF-M9U659-F1
#
_cell.length_a   1.000
_cell.length_b   1.000
_cell.length_c   1.000
_cell.angle_alpha   90.00
_cell.angle_beta   90.00
_cell.angle_gamma   90.00
#
_symmetry.space_group_name_H-M   'P 1'
#
loop_
_entity.id
_entity.type
_entity.pdbx_description
1 polymer ?
#
loop_
_entity_poly.entity_id
_entity_poly.type
_entity_poly.pdbx_seq_one_letter_code
_entity_poly.pdbx_strand_id
1 'polypeptide(L)'
;MKAVERLDNTMAELNKINESELGINELDLLRFLKNQLSKSKSLFESFSKSIDEKRWDDVLSYTFQISQRVNSIFGYLVQPAVFSMISRSKLSENIENIIDSLAFSVSEMIIVLKQNNKSLGIDTITVNMSSNPPSMSISVVIKGG
;
A
#
# COMPACT_ATOMS: atom_id res chain seq x y z
N MET A 1 -0.53 5.39 13.58
CA MET A 1 -0.39 4.04 12.99
C MET A 1 1.06 3.81 12.57
N LYS A 2 1.60 2.60 12.76
CA LYS A 2 3.00 2.27 12.39
C LYS A 2 3.22 2.24 10.88
N ALA A 3 2.18 1.97 10.10
CA ALA A 3 2.18 2.01 8.64
C ALA A 3 2.60 3.38 8.10
N VAL A 4 2.07 4.46 8.68
CA VAL A 4 2.40 5.84 8.26
C VAL A 4 3.89 6.12 8.48
N GLU A 5 4.41 5.78 9.66
CA GLU A 5 5.83 5.93 9.99
C GLU A 5 6.73 5.11 9.05
N ARG A 6 6.33 3.86 8.75
CA ARG A 6 7.08 3.00 7.85
C ARG A 6 7.09 3.56 6.43
N LEU A 7 5.96 4.05 5.93
CA LEU A 7 5.87 4.71 4.61
C LEU A 7 6.73 5.98 4.56
N ASP A 8 6.80 6.75 5.65
CA ASP A 8 7.69 7.91 5.75
C ASP A 8 9.17 7.52 5.67
N ASN A 9 9.57 6.47 6.38
CA ASN A 9 10.93 5.96 6.31
C ASN A 9 11.27 5.47 4.89
N THR A 10 10.36 4.73 4.23
CA THR A 10 10.54 4.31 2.84
C THR A 10 10.67 5.52 1.89
N MET A 11 9.82 6.54 2.07
CA MET A 11 9.89 7.76 1.28
C MET A 11 11.21 8.51 1.47
N ALA A 12 11.70 8.58 2.71
CA ALA A 12 12.98 9.22 3.03
C ALA A 12 14.13 8.51 2.32
N GLU A 13 14.16 7.17 2.29
CA GLU A 13 15.16 6.41 1.53
C GLU A 13 15.09 6.70 0.03
N LEU A 14 13.89 6.76 -0.57
CA LEU A 14 13.74 7.12 -1.98
C LEU A 14 14.21 8.55 -2.31
N ASN A 15 14.08 9.47 -1.35
CA ASN A 15 14.50 10.85 -1.53
C ASN A 15 16.01 11.04 -1.43
N LYS A 16 16.76 10.07 -0.90
CA LYS A 16 18.23 10.06 -0.89
C LYS A 16 18.83 9.66 -2.24
N ILE A 17 18.04 9.09 -3.13
CA ILE A 17 18.52 8.59 -4.42
C ILE A 17 18.90 9.76 -5.33
N ASN A 18 20.14 9.75 -5.81
CA ASN A 18 20.62 10.73 -6.78
C ASN A 18 20.02 10.46 -8.16
N GLU A 19 19.02 11.25 -8.55
CA GLU A 19 18.31 11.12 -9.83
C GLU A 19 19.23 11.25 -11.05
N SER A 20 20.39 11.90 -10.91
CA SER A 20 21.36 12.09 -12.01
C SER A 20 22.12 10.81 -12.39
N GLU A 21 22.10 9.78 -11.53
CA GLU A 21 22.80 8.51 -11.74
C GLU A 21 21.90 7.41 -12.32
N LEU A 22 20.64 7.74 -12.59
CA LEU A 22 19.62 6.82 -13.07
C LEU A 22 19.44 6.94 -14.59
N GLY A 23 19.22 5.81 -15.24
CA GLY A 23 18.70 5.82 -16.61
C GLY A 23 17.27 6.40 -16.66
N ILE A 24 16.83 6.85 -17.84
CA ILE A 24 15.50 7.46 -18.03
C ILE A 24 14.38 6.56 -17.46
N ASN A 25 14.42 5.25 -17.74
CA ASN A 25 13.41 4.32 -17.27
C ASN A 25 13.42 4.13 -15.73
N GLU A 26 14.61 4.17 -15.11
CA GLU A 26 14.74 4.09 -13.64
C GLU A 26 14.23 5.37 -12.98
N LEU A 27 14.51 6.53 -13.59
CA LEU A 27 14.01 7.82 -13.14
C LEU A 27 12.47 7.87 -13.19
N ASP A 28 11.87 7.41 -14.29
CA ASP A 28 10.42 7.35 -14.43
C ASP A 28 9.78 6.39 -13.41
N LEU A 29 10.42 5.23 -13.17
CA LEU A 29 10.00 4.32 -12.11
C LEU A 29 10.08 4.96 -10.73
N LEU A 30 11.19 5.63 -10.40
CA LEU A 30 11.37 6.31 -9.12
C LEU A 30 10.29 7.38 -8.90
N ARG A 31 10.01 8.20 -9.92
CA ARG A 31 8.97 9.23 -9.87
C ARG A 31 7.58 8.64 -9.69
N PHE A 32 7.28 7.56 -10.41
CA PHE A 32 6.05 6.81 -10.23
C PHE A 32 5.91 6.32 -8.79
N LEU A 33 6.94 5.68 -8.24
CA LEU A 33 6.93 5.11 -6.88
C LEU A 33 6.78 6.20 -5.81
N LYS A 34 7.54 7.30 -5.89
CA LYS A 34 7.40 8.46 -4.99
C LYS A 34 5.96 8.99 -5.00
N ASN A 35 5.35 9.15 -6.18
CA ASN A 35 3.96 9.60 -6.30
C ASN A 35 2.96 8.60 -5.68
N GLN A 36 3.12 7.30 -5.94
CA GLN A 36 2.22 6.28 -5.40
C GLN A 36 2.34 6.13 -3.88
N LEU A 37 3.56 6.19 -3.33
CA LEU A 37 3.78 6.14 -1.88
C LEU A 37 3.22 7.37 -1.18
N SER A 38 3.39 8.57 -1.73
CA SER A 38 2.81 9.80 -1.17
C SER A 38 1.28 9.71 -1.09
N LYS A 39 0.64 9.23 -2.15
CA LYS A 39 -0.81 9.00 -2.17
C LYS A 39 -1.24 7.91 -1.20
N SER A 40 -0.47 6.82 -1.10
CA SER A 40 -0.75 5.74 -0.15
C SER A 40 -0.67 6.24 1.28
N LYS A 41 0.39 7.01 1.62
CA LYS A 41 0.54 7.65 2.92
C LYS A 41 -0.68 8.52 3.26
N SER A 42 -1.09 9.41 2.36
CA SER A 42 -2.25 10.28 2.58
C SER A 42 -3.52 9.47 2.87
N LEU A 43 -3.75 8.37 2.15
CA LEU A 43 -4.88 7.47 2.44
C LEU A 43 -4.77 6.82 3.82
N PHE A 44 -3.58 6.38 4.24
CA PHE A 44 -3.37 5.82 5.57
C PHE A 44 -3.54 6.84 6.70
N GLU A 45 -3.13 8.09 6.48
CA GLU A 45 -3.38 9.19 7.43
C GLU A 45 -4.88 9.47 7.55
N SER A 46 -5.60 9.55 6.42
CA SER A 46 -7.06 9.73 6.42
C SER A 46 -7.80 8.54 7.04
N PHE A 47 -7.33 7.31 6.80
CA PHE A 47 -7.84 6.10 7.46
C PHE A 47 -7.64 6.18 8.97
N SER A 48 -6.42 6.46 9.44
CA SER A 48 -6.09 6.59 10.86
C SER A 48 -6.96 7.66 11.53
N LYS A 49 -7.06 8.84 10.93
CA LYS A 49 -7.89 9.93 11.44
C LYS A 49 -9.37 9.53 11.51
N SER A 50 -9.87 8.79 10.54
CA SER A 50 -11.27 8.34 10.51
C SER A 50 -11.57 7.28 11.57
N ILE A 51 -10.59 6.46 11.96
CA ILE A 51 -10.68 5.59 13.13
C ILE A 51 -10.81 6.42 14.41
N ASP A 52 -9.93 7.41 14.60
CA ASP A 52 -9.92 8.25 15.80
C ASP A 52 -11.23 9.05 15.95
N GLU A 53 -11.75 9.55 14.82
CA GLU A 53 -13.00 10.31 14.73
C GLU A 53 -14.24 9.39 14.62
N LYS A 54 -14.06 8.07 14.64
CA LYS A 54 -15.14 7.05 14.55
C LYS A 54 -16.05 7.21 13.33
N ARG A 55 -15.52 7.72 12.21
CA ARG A 55 -16.22 7.80 10.92
C ARG A 55 -16.11 6.45 10.20
N TRP A 56 -16.93 5.49 10.61
CA TRP A 56 -16.81 4.09 10.19
C TRP A 56 -17.06 3.85 8.68
N ASP A 57 -17.94 4.64 8.05
CA ASP A 57 -18.14 4.58 6.59
C ASP A 57 -16.88 5.00 5.83
N ASP A 58 -16.19 6.04 6.32
CA ASP A 58 -14.92 6.49 5.75
C ASP A 58 -13.83 5.43 5.95
N VAL A 59 -13.78 4.77 7.11
CA VAL A 59 -12.83 3.68 7.39
C VAL A 59 -12.97 2.55 6.37
N LEU A 60 -14.20 2.13 6.08
CA LEU A 60 -14.47 1.13 5.04
C LEU A 60 -14.08 1.63 3.65
N SER A 61 -14.44 2.86 3.30
CA SER A 61 -14.08 3.48 2.02
C SER A 61 -12.56 3.54 1.83
N TYR A 62 -11.82 4.01 2.82
CA TYR A 62 -10.36 4.06 2.76
C TYR A 62 -9.73 2.68 2.70
N THR A 63 -10.32 1.67 3.34
CA THR A 63 -9.86 0.28 3.24
C THR A 63 -9.84 -0.20 1.79
N PHE A 64 -10.93 0.03 1.05
CA PHE A 64 -11.00 -0.36 -0.35
C PHE A 64 -10.03 0.44 -1.22
N GLN A 65 -9.94 1.75 -1.00
CA GLN A 65 -9.02 2.63 -1.74
C GLN A 65 -7.55 2.25 -1.54
N ILE A 66 -7.14 1.99 -0.30
CA ILE A 66 -5.79 1.54 0.04
C ILE A 66 -5.49 0.21 -0.66
N SER A 67 -6.41 -0.74 -0.59
CA SER A 67 -6.23 -2.08 -1.19
C SER A 67 -6.08 -2.02 -2.71
N GLN A 68 -6.92 -1.24 -3.38
CA GLN A 68 -6.83 -1.02 -4.81
C GLN A 68 -5.52 -0.32 -5.21
N ARG A 69 -5.08 0.66 -4.41
CA ARG A 69 -3.81 1.35 -4.63
C ARG A 69 -2.63 0.39 -4.55
N VAL A 70 -2.55 -0.42 -3.49
CA VAL A 70 -1.48 -1.40 -3.30
C VAL A 70 -1.47 -2.42 -4.44
N ASN A 71 -2.63 -2.95 -4.84
CA ASN A 71 -2.74 -3.84 -5.99
C ASN A 71 -2.28 -3.18 -7.30
N SER A 72 -2.57 -1.90 -7.50
CA SER A 72 -2.11 -1.17 -8.69
C SER A 72 -0.59 -1.06 -8.73
N ILE A 73 0.06 -0.85 -7.58
CA ILE A 73 1.51 -0.82 -7.46
C ILE A 73 2.10 -2.20 -7.75
N PHE A 74 1.58 -3.26 -7.12
CA PHE A 74 2.02 -4.63 -7.37
C PHE A 74 1.86 -5.03 -8.83
N GLY A 75 0.69 -4.75 -9.41
CA GLY A 75 0.38 -5.00 -10.82
C GLY A 75 1.31 -4.28 -11.78
N TYR A 76 1.78 -3.07 -11.45
CA TYR A 76 2.79 -2.36 -12.24
C TYR A 76 4.17 -2.97 -12.10
N LEU A 77 4.61 -3.29 -10.89
CA LEU A 77 5.95 -3.82 -10.61
C LEU A 77 6.19 -5.20 -11.23
N VAL A 78 5.13 -6.01 -11.41
CA VAL A 78 5.22 -7.36 -11.98
C VAL A 78 5.08 -7.41 -13.50
N GLN A 79 4.85 -6.26 -14.16
CA GLN A 79 4.82 -6.23 -15.62
C GLN A 79 6.19 -6.68 -16.15
N PRO A 80 6.28 -7.59 -17.15
CA PRO A 80 7.54 -8.20 -17.55
C PRO A 80 8.66 -7.20 -17.88
N ALA A 81 8.32 -6.09 -18.53
CA ALA A 81 9.27 -5.03 -18.86
C ALA A 81 9.79 -4.30 -17.62
N VAL A 82 8.91 -4.00 -16.66
CA VAL A 82 9.26 -3.34 -15.40
C VAL A 82 10.07 -4.30 -14.52
N PHE A 83 9.62 -5.54 -14.35
CA PHE A 83 10.32 -6.55 -13.56
C PHE A 83 11.73 -6.83 -14.10
N SER A 84 11.88 -7.00 -15.42
CA SER A 84 13.20 -7.20 -16.03
C SER A 84 14.13 -6.00 -15.84
N MET A 85 13.59 -4.79 -15.79
CA MET A 85 14.37 -3.58 -15.49
C MET A 85 14.79 -3.56 -14.01
N ILE A 86 13.86 -3.86 -13.09
CA ILE A 86 14.11 -3.87 -11.64
C ILE A 86 15.23 -4.83 -11.28
N SER A 87 15.21 -6.05 -11.82
CA SER A 87 16.23 -7.08 -11.54
C SER A 87 17.66 -6.68 -11.89
N ARG A 88 17.85 -5.62 -12.68
CA ARG A 88 19.15 -5.09 -13.11
C ARG A 88 19.38 -3.66 -12.62
N SER A 89 18.43 -3.09 -11.89
CA SER A 89 18.41 -1.68 -11.49
C SER A 89 19.08 -1.50 -10.14
N LYS A 90 19.69 -0.33 -9.95
CA LYS A 90 20.15 0.14 -8.63
C LYS A 90 19.00 0.32 -7.63
N LEU A 91 17.75 0.34 -8.10
CA LEU A 91 16.55 0.54 -7.29
C LEU A 91 15.99 -0.76 -6.68
N SER A 92 16.57 -1.93 -6.97
CA SER A 92 15.98 -3.23 -6.57
C SER A 92 15.69 -3.30 -5.06
N GLU A 93 16.67 -2.96 -4.23
CA GLU A 93 16.51 -2.99 -2.76
C GLU A 93 15.46 -1.98 -2.27
N ASN A 94 15.43 -0.79 -2.86
CA ASN A 94 14.40 0.20 -2.56
C ASN A 94 13.00 -0.32 -2.91
N ILE A 95 12.86 -1.05 -4.01
CA ILE A 95 11.58 -1.60 -4.46
C ILE A 95 11.11 -2.75 -3.58
N GLU A 96 12.03 -3.62 -3.16
CA GLU A 96 11.74 -4.66 -2.17
C GLU A 96 11.23 -4.03 -0.86
N ASN A 97 11.90 -2.98 -0.37
CA ASN A 97 11.47 -2.25 0.82
C ASN A 97 10.08 -1.59 0.64
N ILE A 98 9.74 -1.12 -0.56
CA ILE A 98 8.40 -0.62 -0.88
C ILE A 98 7.36 -1.73 -0.77
N ILE A 99 7.63 -2.89 -1.38
CA ILE A 99 6.70 -4.03 -1.35
C ILE A 99 6.44 -4.45 0.10
N ASP A 100 7.51 -4.60 0.89
CA ASP A 100 7.40 -4.97 2.31
C ASP A 100 6.63 -3.92 3.13
N SER A 101 6.87 -2.65 2.85
CA SER A 101 6.20 -1.56 3.57
C SER A 101 4.72 -1.45 3.22
N LEU A 102 4.34 -1.68 1.96
CA LEU A 102 2.94 -1.74 1.56
C LEU A 102 2.22 -2.97 2.12
N ALA A 103 2.87 -4.14 2.09
CA ALA A 103 2.34 -5.37 2.67
C ALA A 103 2.12 -5.23 4.18
N PHE A 104 3.10 -4.65 4.90
CA PHE A 104 2.96 -4.33 6.31
C PHE A 104 1.80 -3.36 6.57
N SER A 105 1.67 -2.32 5.74
CA SER A 105 0.63 -1.30 5.91
C SER A 105 -0.77 -1.89 5.73
N VAL A 106 -0.97 -2.77 4.75
CA VAL A 106 -2.24 -3.50 4.56
C VAL A 106 -2.51 -4.45 5.73
N SER A 107 -1.49 -5.14 6.23
CA SER A 107 -1.63 -5.99 7.42
C SER A 107 -2.10 -5.19 8.65
N GLU A 108 -1.49 -4.04 8.92
CA GLU A 108 -1.90 -3.18 10.03
C GLU A 108 -3.34 -2.67 9.86
N MET A 109 -3.73 -2.26 8.65
CA MET A 109 -5.10 -1.87 8.32
C MET A 109 -6.10 -2.99 8.66
N ILE A 110 -5.81 -4.24 8.25
CA ILE A 110 -6.66 -5.40 8.57
C ILE A 110 -6.75 -5.64 10.08
N ILE A 111 -5.65 -5.50 10.81
CA ILE A 111 -5.63 -5.64 12.27
C ILE A 111 -6.54 -4.58 12.92
N VAL A 112 -6.47 -3.33 12.45
CA VAL A 112 -7.33 -2.24 12.94
C VAL A 112 -8.81 -2.52 12.64
N LEU A 113 -9.15 -3.00 11.44
CA LEU A 113 -10.52 -3.40 11.10
C LEU A 113 -11.02 -4.52 12.01
N LYS A 114 -10.19 -5.54 12.25
CA LYS A 114 -10.52 -6.65 13.16
C LYS A 114 -10.79 -6.16 14.58
N GLN A 115 -9.97 -5.23 15.10
CA GLN A 115 -10.15 -4.65 16.44
C GLN A 115 -11.44 -3.86 16.57
N ASN A 116 -11.96 -3.32 15.47
CA ASN A 116 -13.15 -2.46 15.44
C ASN A 116 -14.36 -3.12 14.75
N ASN A 117 -14.33 -4.44 14.54
CA ASN A 117 -15.32 -5.16 13.73
C ASN A 117 -16.78 -4.93 14.18
N LYS A 118 -17.03 -4.90 15.49
CA LYS A 118 -18.35 -4.63 16.06
C LYS A 118 -18.87 -3.24 15.69
N SER A 119 -18.02 -2.22 15.78
CA SER A 119 -18.37 -0.84 15.44
C SER A 119 -18.62 -0.66 13.94
N LEU A 120 -17.91 -1.43 13.12
CA LEU A 120 -18.02 -1.44 11.66
C LEU A 120 -19.17 -2.32 11.15
N GLY A 121 -19.90 -3.03 12.04
CA GLY A 121 -20.93 -3.99 11.63
C GLY A 121 -20.38 -5.18 10.83
N ILE A 122 -19.09 -5.49 10.97
CA ILE A 122 -18.41 -6.54 10.21
C ILE A 122 -18.47 -7.86 10.98
N ASP A 123 -19.03 -8.88 10.33
CA ASP A 123 -19.02 -10.25 10.84
C ASP A 123 -17.75 -11.00 10.49
N THR A 124 -17.30 -10.86 9.25
CA THR A 124 -16.16 -11.61 8.73
C THR A 124 -15.31 -10.73 7.83
N ILE A 125 -13.99 -10.84 7.98
CA ILE A 125 -13.00 -10.27 7.08
C ILE A 125 -12.21 -11.44 6.52
N THR A 126 -12.25 -11.60 5.21
CA THR A 126 -11.45 -12.59 4.47
C THR A 126 -10.40 -11.86 3.66
N VAL A 127 -9.14 -12.23 3.83
CA VAL A 127 -8.02 -11.70 3.04
C VAL A 127 -7.44 -12.83 2.22
N ASN A 128 -7.45 -12.67 0.90
CA ASN A 128 -6.87 -13.60 -0.05
C ASN A 128 -5.66 -12.95 -0.71
N MET A 129 -4.57 -13.68 -0.84
CA MET A 129 -3.38 -13.25 -1.57
C MET A 129 -3.16 -14.19 -2.74
N SER A 130 -3.06 -13.63 -3.95
CA SER A 130 -2.67 -14.36 -5.16
C SER A 130 -1.21 -14.05 -5.48
N SER A 131 -0.48 -15.03 -6.00
CA SER A 131 0.91 -14.88 -6.42
C SER A 131 1.07 -14.62 -7.92
N ASN A 132 0.01 -14.81 -8.73
CA ASN A 132 0.11 -14.67 -10.18
C ASN A 132 -1.20 -14.16 -10.83
N PRO A 133 -1.30 -12.86 -11.16
CA PRO A 133 -0.40 -11.79 -10.74
C PRO A 133 -0.50 -11.51 -9.23
N PRO A 134 0.58 -11.06 -8.56
CA PRO A 134 0.55 -10.63 -7.17
C PRO A 134 -0.58 -9.63 -6.90
N SER A 135 -1.52 -10.03 -6.04
CA SER A 135 -2.67 -9.20 -5.68
C SER A 135 -3.24 -9.63 -4.33
N MET A 136 -3.88 -8.68 -3.66
CA MET A 136 -4.58 -8.89 -2.41
C MET A 136 -6.07 -8.56 -2.58
N SER A 137 -6.93 -9.49 -2.20
CA SER A 137 -8.38 -9.28 -2.17
C SER A 137 -8.85 -9.28 -0.72
N ILE A 138 -9.64 -8.27 -0.36
CA ILE A 138 -10.31 -8.18 0.93
C ILE A 138 -11.80 -8.32 0.67
N SER A 139 -12.42 -9.31 1.30
CA SER A 139 -13.87 -9.50 1.32
C SER A 139 -14.37 -9.26 2.74
N VAL A 140 -15.42 -8.46 2.86
CA VAL A 140 -16.01 -8.08 4.14
C VAL A 140 -17.48 -8.46 4.12
N VAL A 141 -17.93 -9.20 5.12
CA VAL A 141 -19.36 -9.50 5.34
C VAL A 141 -19.87 -8.51 6.38
N ILE A 142 -20.80 -7.64 5.97
CA ILE A 142 -21.42 -6.62 6.82
C ILE A 142 -22.81 -7.12 7.22
N LYS A 143 -23.15 -7.04 8.51
CA LYS A 143 -24.51 -7.33 8.96
C LYS A 143 -25.46 -6.38 8.26
N GLY A 144 -26.52 -6.93 7.66
CA GLY A 144 -27.64 -6.12 7.21
C GLY A 144 -28.13 -5.25 8.36
N GLY A 145 -28.22 -3.94 8.10
CA GLY A 145 -28.78 -2.97 9.05
C GLY A 145 -30.20 -3.30 9.44
#